data_AF-A0A351QTA2-F1
#
_entry.id   AF-A0A351QTA2-F1
#
_cell.length_a   1.000
_cell.length_b   1.000
_cell.length_c   1.000
_cell.angle_alpha   90.00
_cell.angle_beta   90.00
_cell.angle_gamma   90.00
#
_symmetry.space_group_name_H-M   'P 1'
#
loop_
_entity.id
_entity.type
_entity.pdbx_description
1 polymer ?
#
loop_
_entity_poly.entity_id
_entity_poly.type
_entity_poly.pdbx_seq_one_letter_code
_entity_poly.pdbx_strand_id
1 'polypeptide(L)'
;PTVEEYTIKDEHGRVVSKKATIYAIHIKLKEIDNLILEGKDVLLFIDEINRCEHSVQQELMNLILNREINGYKLHDKVKILAAMNPSSKYGSDFDYQVVDMDAAQENRFVWLNMESDAKGWIKWASENKVDRKVIEFISTFPEHLHSINEEDIRATPRSFERVSKSYKLYKENKDSIPRRVFLNVLRG
;
A
#
# COMPACT_ATOMS: atom_id res chain seq x y z
N PRO A 1 10.88 1.53 12.63
CA PRO A 1 11.90 0.83 13.45
C PRO A 1 11.20 0.12 14.61
N THR A 2 11.58 -1.11 14.90
CA THR A 2 10.99 -1.91 15.99
C THR A 2 12.04 -2.06 17.08
N VAL A 3 11.63 -1.95 18.34
CA VAL A 3 12.53 -2.14 19.49
C VAL A 3 12.35 -3.55 19.99
N GLU A 4 13.38 -4.38 19.86
CA GLU A 4 13.43 -5.69 20.53
C GLU A 4 14.36 -5.64 21.73
N GLU A 5 13.95 -6.32 22.81
CA GLU A 5 14.80 -6.59 23.96
C GLU A 5 15.54 -7.90 23.71
N TYR A 6 16.87 -7.87 23.81
CA TYR A 6 17.69 -9.07 23.80
C TYR A 6 18.66 -9.03 24.98
N THR A 7 18.96 -10.21 25.51
CA THR A 7 19.81 -10.38 26.69
C THR A 7 21.23 -10.74 26.28
N ILE A 8 22.19 -9.98 26.78
CA ILE A 8 23.63 -10.28 26.65
C ILE A 8 24.23 -10.48 28.03
N LYS A 9 25.23 -11.36 28.13
CA LYS A 9 26.05 -11.48 29.34
C LYS A 9 27.18 -10.46 29.27
N ASP A 10 27.34 -9.66 30.32
CA ASP A 10 28.49 -8.77 30.46
C ASP A 10 29.78 -9.56 30.76
N GLU A 11 30.91 -8.86 30.79
CA GLU A 11 32.25 -9.42 31.06
C GLU A 11 32.35 -10.10 32.45
N HIS A 12 31.36 -9.89 33.32
CA HIS A 12 31.25 -10.45 34.67
C HIS A 12 30.12 -11.50 34.77
N GLY A 13 29.57 -11.95 33.64
CA GLY A 13 28.55 -12.99 33.55
C GLY A 13 27.13 -12.57 33.95
N ARG A 14 26.87 -11.28 34.20
CA ARG A 14 25.53 -10.77 34.51
C ARG A 14 24.71 -10.62 33.24
N VAL A 15 23.47 -11.08 33.29
CA VAL A 15 22.53 -10.96 32.17
C VAL A 15 21.97 -9.55 32.16
N VAL A 16 22.33 -8.76 31.14
CA VAL A 16 21.86 -7.39 30.92
C VAL A 16 20.87 -7.39 29.75
N SER A 17 19.65 -6.87 29.97
CA SER A 17 18.69 -6.64 28.89
C SER A 17 19.08 -5.34 28.16
N LYS A 18 19.37 -5.45 26.85
CA LYS A 18 19.60 -4.31 25.97
C LYS A 18 18.45 -4.17 24.99
N LYS A 19 18.08 -2.91 24.74
CA LYS A 19 17.15 -2.52 23.68
C LYS A 19 17.95 -2.12 22.45
N ALA A 20 17.75 -2.80 21.33
CA ALA A 20 18.25 -2.33 20.04
C ALA A 20 17.11 -1.87 19.16
N THR A 21 17.35 -0.78 18.44
CA THR A 21 16.50 -0.35 17.34
C THR A 21 16.81 -1.26 16.16
N ILE A 22 15.93 -2.21 15.89
CA ILE A 22 16.05 -3.11 14.74
C ILE A 22 15.15 -2.55 13.64
N TYR A 23 15.71 -2.36 12.45
CA TYR A 23 14.92 -1.92 11.30
C TYR A 23 13.91 -3.02 10.93
N ALA A 24 12.67 -2.63 10.62
CA ALA A 24 11.59 -3.57 10.32
C ALA A 24 11.93 -4.54 9.18
N ILE A 25 12.76 -4.09 8.23
CA ILE A 25 13.35 -4.90 7.17
C ILE A 25 14.03 -6.14 7.77
N HIS A 26 14.92 -5.98 8.75
CA HIS A 26 15.66 -7.09 9.32
C HIS A 26 14.74 -8.14 9.97
N ILE A 27 13.66 -7.71 10.64
CA ILE A 27 12.66 -8.63 11.22
C ILE A 27 11.97 -9.44 10.12
N LYS A 28 11.55 -8.76 9.05
CA LYS A 28 10.85 -9.42 7.94
C LYS A 28 11.75 -10.38 7.17
N LEU A 29 13.02 -10.04 6.96
CA LEU A 29 13.98 -10.93 6.32
C LEU A 29 14.22 -12.22 7.13
N LYS A 30 14.27 -12.12 8.47
CA LYS A 30 14.36 -13.30 9.34
C LYS A 30 13.09 -14.16 9.30
N GLU A 31 11.92 -13.53 9.23
CA GLU A 31 10.64 -14.23 9.07
C GLU A 31 10.61 -15.01 7.74
N ILE A 32 11.11 -14.41 6.66
CA ILE A 32 11.27 -15.07 5.36
C ILE A 32 12.12 -16.34 5.49
N ASP A 33 13.29 -16.27 6.14
CA ASP A 33 14.16 -17.43 6.30
C ASP A 33 13.46 -18.58 7.04
N ASN A 34 12.73 -18.27 8.12
CA ASN A 34 11.98 -19.28 8.87
C ASN A 34 10.91 -19.96 8.01
N LEU A 35 10.15 -19.18 7.22
CA LEU A 35 9.13 -19.72 6.32
C LEU A 35 9.76 -20.62 5.24
N ILE A 36 10.93 -20.25 4.73
CA ILE A 36 11.67 -21.06 3.76
C ILE A 36 12.18 -22.37 4.39
N LEU A 37 12.68 -22.33 5.63
CA LEU A 37 13.11 -23.52 6.37
C LEU A 37 11.95 -24.48 6.65
N GLU A 38 10.75 -23.95 6.86
CA GLU A 38 9.51 -24.73 6.96
C GLU A 38 9.03 -25.28 5.60
N GLY A 39 9.74 -24.99 4.51
CA GLY A 39 9.40 -25.46 3.17
C GLY A 39 8.25 -24.70 2.51
N LYS A 40 7.89 -23.52 3.01
CA LYS A 40 6.82 -22.69 2.44
C LYS A 40 7.32 -21.85 1.26
N ASP A 41 6.43 -21.57 0.33
CA ASP A 41 6.65 -20.58 -0.72
C ASP A 41 6.41 -19.17 -0.18
N VAL A 42 7.27 -18.22 -0.57
CA VAL A 42 7.24 -16.85 -0.05
C VAL A 42 7.12 -15.84 -1.20
N LEU A 43 6.13 -14.96 -1.09
CA LEU A 43 5.98 -13.77 -1.91
C LEU A 43 6.24 -12.53 -1.04
N LEU A 44 7.33 -11.83 -1.31
CA LEU A 44 7.62 -10.53 -0.70
C LEU A 44 6.89 -9.44 -1.48
N PHE A 45 5.85 -8.88 -0.87
CA PHE A 45 5.11 -7.74 -1.42
C PHE A 45 5.61 -6.42 -0.83
N ILE A 46 5.98 -5.47 -1.68
CA ILE A 46 6.47 -4.14 -1.32
C ILE A 46 5.50 -3.12 -1.90
N ASP A 47 4.71 -2.47 -1.05
CA ASP A 47 3.78 -1.43 -1.49
C ASP A 47 4.45 -0.04 -1.45
N GLU A 48 3.98 0.87 -2.30
CA GLU A 48 4.46 2.26 -2.44
C GLU A 48 5.99 2.41 -2.47
N ILE A 49 6.70 1.59 -3.27
CA ILE A 49 8.17 1.54 -3.28
C ILE A 49 8.84 2.90 -3.59
N ASN A 50 8.17 3.76 -4.35
CA ASN A 50 8.64 5.11 -4.69
C ASN A 50 8.29 6.19 -3.64
N ARG A 51 7.76 5.79 -2.48
CA ARG A 51 7.31 6.68 -1.40
C ARG A 51 8.13 6.54 -0.11
N CYS A 52 9.41 6.22 -0.25
CA CYS A 52 10.35 6.16 0.87
C CYS A 52 11.49 7.16 0.68
N GLU A 53 12.25 7.43 1.75
CA GLU A 53 13.47 8.23 1.63
C GLU A 53 14.43 7.59 0.62
N HIS A 54 15.17 8.42 -0.14
CA HIS A 54 16.07 7.95 -1.19
C HIS A 54 17.05 6.87 -0.70
N SER A 55 17.58 6.99 0.53
CA SER A 55 18.45 5.98 1.14
C SER A 55 17.77 4.62 1.30
N VAL A 56 16.51 4.61 1.77
CA VAL A 56 15.71 3.39 1.92
C VAL A 56 15.37 2.79 0.56
N GLN A 57 15.04 3.63 -0.42
CA GLN A 57 14.77 3.17 -1.77
C GLN A 57 15.98 2.47 -2.38
N GLN A 58 17.18 3.03 -2.25
CA GLN A 58 18.40 2.40 -2.77
C GLN A 58 18.67 1.03 -2.14
N GLU A 59 18.44 0.90 -0.83
CA GLU A 59 18.55 -0.39 -0.13
C GLU A 59 17.48 -1.40 -0.60
N LEU A 60 16.24 -0.96 -0.77
CA LEU A 60 15.18 -1.79 -1.35
C LEU A 60 15.49 -2.20 -2.78
N MET A 61 16.07 -1.29 -3.58
CA MET A 61 16.51 -1.60 -4.94
C MET A 61 17.63 -2.63 -4.94
N ASN A 62 18.60 -2.54 -4.04
CA ASN A 62 19.61 -3.60 -3.88
C ASN A 62 18.97 -4.95 -3.54
N LEU A 63 17.98 -4.97 -2.63
CA LEU A 63 17.25 -6.20 -2.29
C LEU A 63 16.50 -6.78 -3.50
N ILE A 64 15.88 -5.93 -4.33
CA ILE A 64 15.10 -6.38 -5.47
C ILE A 64 16.01 -6.84 -6.62
N LEU A 65 17.05 -6.06 -6.91
CA LEU A 65 17.93 -6.24 -8.07
C LEU A 65 18.99 -7.31 -7.82
N ASN A 66 19.64 -7.25 -6.66
CA ASN A 66 20.79 -8.08 -6.33
C ASN A 66 20.43 -9.21 -5.37
N ARG A 67 19.18 -9.26 -4.90
CA ARG A 67 18.73 -10.19 -3.85
C ARG A 67 19.58 -10.05 -2.59
N GLU A 68 20.08 -8.86 -2.30
CA GLU A 68 20.98 -8.62 -1.18
C GLU A 68 20.74 -7.26 -0.53
N ILE A 69 20.82 -7.21 0.80
CA ILE A 69 20.73 -5.97 1.57
C ILE A 69 21.55 -6.12 2.85
N ASN A 70 22.53 -5.24 3.08
CA ASN A 70 23.41 -5.25 4.26
C ASN A 70 23.99 -6.65 4.59
N GLY A 71 24.44 -7.40 3.56
CA GLY A 71 25.02 -8.74 3.68
C GLY A 71 24.01 -9.88 3.84
N TYR A 72 22.72 -9.58 3.98
CA TYR A 72 21.65 -10.58 3.91
C TYR A 72 21.36 -10.94 2.45
N LYS A 73 21.40 -12.22 2.09
CA LYS A 73 21.03 -12.71 0.75
C LYS A 73 19.65 -13.36 0.77
N LEU A 74 18.76 -12.85 -0.08
CA LEU A 74 17.39 -13.31 -0.20
C LEU A 74 17.33 -14.63 -0.98
N HIS A 75 16.87 -15.69 -0.31
CA HIS A 75 16.78 -17.04 -0.90
C HIS A 75 16.00 -17.07 -2.22
N ASP A 76 16.51 -17.74 -3.25
CA ASP A 76 15.96 -17.79 -4.63
C ASP A 76 14.48 -18.19 -4.77
N LYS A 77 13.91 -18.86 -3.78
CA LYS A 77 12.49 -19.24 -3.76
C LYS A 77 11.57 -18.05 -3.50
N VAL A 78 12.09 -16.99 -2.88
CA VAL A 78 11.31 -15.79 -2.60
C VAL A 78 11.03 -15.04 -3.90
N LYS A 79 9.75 -14.92 -4.23
CA LYS A 79 9.28 -14.07 -5.32
C LYS A 79 9.06 -12.66 -4.79
N ILE A 80 9.35 -11.65 -5.60
CA ILE A 80 9.19 -10.25 -5.23
C ILE A 80 8.10 -9.65 -6.11
N LEU A 81 7.16 -8.95 -5.49
CA LEU A 81 6.16 -8.13 -6.17
C LEU A 81 6.22 -6.73 -5.54
N ALA A 82 6.40 -5.71 -6.36
CA ALA A 82 6.40 -4.32 -5.93
C ALA A 82 5.22 -3.57 -6.55
N ALA A 83 4.62 -2.67 -5.78
CA ALA A 83 3.61 -1.74 -6.25
C ALA A 83 4.10 -0.30 -6.06
N MET A 84 3.72 0.56 -7.01
CA MET A 84 4.00 2.00 -6.93
C MET A 84 2.83 2.78 -7.51
N ASN A 85 2.63 3.98 -6.99
CA ASN A 85 1.77 4.94 -7.66
C ASN A 85 2.57 5.63 -8.77
N PRO A 86 2.01 5.83 -9.97
CA PRO A 86 2.72 6.49 -11.06
C PRO A 86 3.12 7.91 -10.65
N SER A 87 4.32 8.33 -11.03
CA SER A 87 4.82 9.68 -10.74
C SER A 87 4.29 10.72 -11.74
N SER A 88 4.55 12.00 -11.48
CA SER A 88 4.19 13.11 -12.38
C SER A 88 4.79 12.95 -13.78
N LYS A 89 5.92 12.25 -13.92
CA LYS A 89 6.52 11.85 -15.20
C LYS A 89 5.57 10.99 -16.07
N TYR A 90 4.62 10.28 -15.45
CA TYR A 90 3.65 9.41 -16.10
C TYR A 90 2.23 10.01 -16.17
N GLY A 91 2.10 11.34 -16.01
CA GLY A 91 0.87 12.07 -16.33
C GLY A 91 -0.11 12.28 -15.17
N SER A 92 0.35 12.15 -13.93
CA SER A 92 -0.47 12.39 -12.75
C SER A 92 0.21 13.34 -11.79
N ASP A 93 -0.35 14.56 -11.63
CA ASP A 93 0.04 15.54 -10.61
C ASP A 93 -0.32 15.02 -9.22
N PHE A 94 0.48 14.08 -8.74
CA PHE A 94 0.47 13.71 -7.35
C PHE A 94 1.38 14.69 -6.62
N ASP A 95 0.78 15.50 -5.74
CA ASP A 95 1.48 16.40 -4.80
C ASP A 95 2.28 15.63 -3.72
N TYR A 96 2.54 14.35 -3.97
CA TYR A 96 3.27 13.45 -3.11
C TYR A 96 4.69 13.35 -3.65
N GLN A 97 5.67 13.60 -2.79
CA GLN A 97 7.09 13.44 -3.09
C GLN A 97 7.37 11.98 -3.49
N VAL A 98 7.25 11.70 -4.78
CA VAL A 98 7.62 10.43 -5.41
C VAL A 98 9.05 10.54 -5.87
N VAL A 99 9.86 9.54 -5.55
CA VAL A 99 11.21 9.44 -6.08
C VAL A 99 11.15 8.66 -7.39
N ASP A 100 11.42 9.35 -8.50
CA ASP A 100 11.45 8.72 -9.82
C ASP A 100 12.54 7.65 -9.89
N MET A 101 12.19 6.50 -10.47
CA MET A 101 13.16 5.46 -10.80
C MET A 101 13.88 5.83 -12.09
N ASP A 102 15.18 5.61 -12.13
CA ASP A 102 15.93 5.78 -13.37
C ASP A 102 15.63 4.63 -14.36
N ALA A 103 15.94 4.84 -15.64
CA ALA A 103 15.66 3.84 -16.68
C ALA A 103 16.37 2.50 -16.44
N ALA A 104 17.51 2.48 -15.75
CA ALA A 104 18.23 1.24 -15.45
C ALA A 104 17.50 0.43 -14.37
N GLN A 105 16.90 1.10 -13.39
CA GLN A 105 16.04 0.51 -12.38
C GLN A 105 14.72 0.01 -12.99
N GLU A 106 14.08 0.81 -13.87
CA GLU A 106 12.81 0.45 -14.49
C GLU A 106 12.90 -0.82 -15.36
N ASN A 107 14.00 -0.99 -16.11
CA ASN A 107 14.24 -2.15 -16.98
C ASN A 107 14.39 -3.50 -16.25
N ARG A 108 14.36 -3.50 -14.91
CA ARG A 108 14.51 -4.70 -14.08
C ARG A 108 13.17 -5.24 -13.56
N PHE A 109 12.08 -4.54 -13.87
CA PHE A 109 10.73 -4.99 -13.56
C PHE A 109 10.01 -5.46 -14.80
N VAL A 110 9.14 -6.45 -14.61
CA VAL A 110 8.02 -6.69 -15.52
C VAL A 110 6.88 -5.83 -15.03
N TRP A 111 6.47 -4.86 -15.86
CA TRP A 111 5.46 -3.88 -15.51
C TRP A 111 4.05 -4.39 -15.78
N LEU A 112 3.19 -4.26 -14.77
CA LEU A 112 1.75 -4.51 -14.88
C LEU A 112 1.02 -3.21 -14.56
N ASN A 113 0.46 -2.58 -15.59
CA ASN A 113 -0.31 -1.35 -15.43
C ASN A 113 -1.73 -1.70 -14.99
N MET A 114 -2.14 -1.11 -13.86
CA MET A 114 -3.47 -1.33 -13.28
C MET A 114 -4.36 -0.12 -13.58
N GLU A 115 -5.50 -0.36 -14.20
CA GLU A 115 -6.50 0.66 -14.51
C GLU A 115 -7.82 0.36 -13.79
N SER A 116 -8.63 1.40 -13.57
CA SER A 116 -9.95 1.24 -12.98
C SER A 116 -10.95 0.77 -14.04
N ASP A 117 -11.47 -0.45 -13.91
CA ASP A 117 -12.56 -0.96 -14.73
C ASP A 117 -13.90 -0.82 -14.00
N ALA A 118 -14.80 0.01 -14.55
CA ALA A 118 -16.11 0.23 -13.98
C ALA A 118 -16.98 -1.04 -13.97
N LYS A 119 -16.87 -1.91 -14.98
CA LYS A 119 -17.66 -3.13 -15.03
C LYS A 119 -17.21 -4.12 -13.95
N GLY A 120 -15.90 -4.33 -13.84
CA GLY A 120 -15.28 -5.12 -12.80
C GLY A 120 -15.59 -4.58 -11.40
N TRP A 121 -15.53 -3.27 -11.22
CA TRP A 121 -15.88 -2.64 -9.95
C TRP A 121 -17.36 -2.81 -9.60
N ILE A 122 -18.29 -2.60 -10.54
CA ILE A 122 -19.74 -2.80 -10.30
C ILE A 122 -20.03 -4.25 -9.89
N LYS A 123 -19.38 -5.22 -10.54
CA LYS A 123 -19.50 -6.64 -10.19
C LYS A 123 -19.04 -6.86 -8.74
N TRP A 124 -17.82 -6.42 -8.42
CA TRP A 124 -17.28 -6.52 -7.05
C TRP A 124 -18.18 -5.81 -6.02
N ALA A 125 -18.68 -4.62 -6.34
CA ALA A 125 -19.50 -3.79 -5.47
C ALA A 125 -20.84 -4.47 -5.15
N SER A 126 -21.43 -5.15 -6.13
CA SER A 126 -22.66 -5.94 -5.98
C SER A 126 -22.47 -7.12 -5.01
N GLU A 127 -21.29 -7.74 -5.04
CA GLU A 127 -20.92 -8.86 -4.15
C GLU A 127 -20.52 -8.38 -2.74
N ASN A 128 -20.03 -7.14 -2.60
CA ASN A 128 -19.47 -6.59 -1.35
C ASN A 128 -20.41 -5.62 -0.62
N LYS A 129 -21.73 -5.74 -0.85
CA LYS A 129 -22.77 -4.94 -0.18
C LYS A 129 -22.55 -3.43 -0.34
N VAL A 130 -22.03 -2.92 -1.45
CA VAL A 130 -22.04 -1.47 -1.71
C VAL A 130 -23.50 -1.00 -1.85
N ASP A 131 -23.84 0.19 -1.36
CA ASP A 131 -25.22 0.69 -1.44
C ASP A 131 -25.66 0.80 -2.90
N ARG A 132 -26.87 0.31 -3.18
CA ARG A 132 -27.44 0.22 -4.52
C ARG A 132 -27.41 1.55 -5.26
N LYS A 133 -27.62 2.69 -4.60
CA LYS A 133 -27.58 4.00 -5.27
C LYS A 133 -26.19 4.38 -5.75
N VAL A 134 -25.15 3.95 -5.04
CA VAL A 134 -23.77 4.20 -5.46
C VAL A 134 -23.42 3.33 -6.67
N ILE A 135 -23.88 2.07 -6.67
CA ILE A 135 -23.73 1.17 -7.82
C ILE A 135 -24.47 1.73 -9.04
N GLU A 136 -25.72 2.16 -8.88
CA GLU A 136 -26.53 2.77 -9.95
C GLU A 136 -25.88 4.04 -10.51
N PHE A 137 -25.31 4.87 -9.64
CA PHE A 137 -24.58 6.07 -10.05
C PHE A 137 -23.39 5.72 -10.95
N ILE A 138 -22.50 4.82 -10.52
CA ILE A 138 -21.34 4.42 -11.32
C ILE A 138 -21.74 3.64 -12.58
N SER A 139 -22.83 2.86 -12.53
CA SER A 139 -23.37 2.21 -13.72
C SER A 139 -23.89 3.21 -14.76
N THR A 140 -24.38 4.37 -14.31
CA THR A 140 -24.89 5.43 -15.19
C THR A 140 -23.76 6.32 -15.69
N PHE A 141 -22.77 6.59 -14.84
CA PHE A 141 -21.62 7.44 -15.12
C PHE A 141 -20.28 6.74 -14.80
N PRO A 142 -19.89 5.72 -15.61
CA PRO A 142 -18.66 4.95 -15.38
C PRO A 142 -17.39 5.80 -15.29
N GLU A 143 -17.33 6.90 -16.04
CA GLU A 143 -16.22 7.85 -16.10
C GLU A 143 -15.93 8.52 -14.75
N HIS A 144 -16.91 8.59 -13.85
CA HIS A 144 -16.72 9.16 -12.53
C HIS A 144 -16.08 8.20 -11.53
N LEU A 145 -15.94 6.91 -11.85
CA LEU A 145 -15.33 5.94 -10.94
C LEU A 145 -13.88 6.29 -10.61
N HIS A 146 -13.16 6.81 -11.60
CA HIS A 146 -11.80 7.30 -11.46
C HIS A 146 -11.67 8.61 -12.21
N SER A 147 -11.87 9.72 -11.51
CA SER A 147 -11.80 11.06 -12.10
C SER A 147 -10.85 11.96 -11.31
N ILE A 148 -10.04 12.70 -12.05
CA ILE A 148 -9.14 13.73 -11.51
C ILE A 148 -9.88 15.06 -11.59
N ASN A 149 -10.08 15.71 -10.45
CA ASN A 149 -10.57 17.08 -10.37
C ASN A 149 -9.41 17.95 -9.86
N GLU A 150 -9.10 19.06 -10.54
CA GLU A 150 -7.98 19.93 -10.17
C GLU A 150 -8.19 20.63 -8.80
N GLU A 151 -9.45 20.83 -8.41
CA GLU A 151 -9.83 21.55 -7.18
C GLU A 151 -10.32 20.65 -6.03
N ASP A 152 -10.42 19.33 -6.24
CA ASP A 152 -11.04 18.41 -5.26
C ASP A 152 -10.31 17.07 -5.15
N ILE A 153 -10.61 16.32 -4.08
CA ILE A 153 -10.06 14.99 -3.84
C ILE A 153 -10.43 14.07 -5.01
N ARG A 154 -9.42 13.41 -5.60
CA ARG A 154 -9.61 12.47 -6.71
C ARG A 154 -10.61 11.37 -6.35
N ALA A 155 -11.54 11.11 -7.26
CA ALA A 155 -12.47 9.99 -7.13
C ALA A 155 -11.73 8.69 -7.46
N THR A 156 -11.95 7.65 -6.66
CA THR A 156 -11.36 6.32 -6.86
C THR A 156 -12.40 5.25 -6.53
N PRO A 157 -12.23 4.01 -7.02
CA PRO A 157 -13.00 2.85 -6.58
C PRO A 157 -13.21 2.76 -5.05
N ARG A 158 -12.15 3.06 -4.28
CA ARG A 158 -12.17 3.07 -2.81
C ARG A 158 -12.99 4.24 -2.25
N SER A 159 -12.97 5.42 -2.88
CA SER A 159 -13.76 6.55 -2.40
C SER A 159 -15.27 6.27 -2.52
N PHE A 160 -15.74 5.63 -3.60
CA PHE A 160 -17.16 5.26 -3.72
C PHE A 160 -17.60 4.19 -2.71
N GLU A 161 -16.71 3.28 -2.34
CA GLU A 161 -16.99 2.36 -1.21
C GLU A 161 -17.18 3.14 0.11
N ARG A 162 -16.35 4.17 0.36
CA ARG A 162 -16.51 5.07 1.52
C ARG A 162 -17.83 5.84 1.46
N VAL A 163 -18.18 6.40 0.30
CA VAL A 163 -19.46 7.10 0.08
C VAL A 163 -20.62 6.17 0.42
N SER A 164 -20.58 4.91 -0.03
CA SER A 164 -21.58 3.90 0.29
C SER A 164 -21.72 3.67 1.80
N LYS A 165 -20.60 3.51 2.53
CA LYS A 165 -20.61 3.33 4.00
C LYS A 165 -21.24 4.54 4.71
N SER A 166 -20.80 5.75 4.36
CA SER A 166 -21.34 6.99 4.93
C SER A 166 -22.83 7.17 4.60
N TYR A 167 -23.25 6.83 3.37
CA TYR A 167 -24.64 6.96 2.94
C TYR A 167 -25.58 6.00 3.67
N LYS A 168 -25.14 4.77 3.95
CA LYS A 168 -25.89 3.83 4.77
C LYS A 168 -26.11 4.35 6.19
N LEU A 169 -25.05 4.83 6.83
CA LEU A 169 -25.14 5.42 8.17
C LEU A 169 -26.11 6.61 8.21
N TYR A 170 -26.04 7.48 7.19
CA TYR A 170 -26.97 8.58 7.04
C TYR A 170 -28.41 8.12 6.86
N LYS A 171 -28.66 7.06 6.08
CA LYS A 171 -29.99 6.49 5.87
C LYS A 171 -30.61 5.92 7.14
N GLU A 172 -29.80 5.32 8.00
CA GLU A 172 -30.23 4.73 9.28
C GLU A 172 -30.50 5.80 10.35
N ASN A 173 -29.86 6.97 10.26
CA ASN A 173 -29.90 8.03 11.28
C ASN A 173 -30.42 9.37 10.72
N LYS A 174 -31.35 9.34 9.76
CA LYS A 174 -31.84 10.55 9.06
C LYS A 174 -32.37 11.65 9.97
N ASP A 175 -32.99 11.25 11.08
CA ASP A 175 -33.61 12.20 12.02
C ASP A 175 -32.58 12.85 12.94
N SER A 176 -31.40 12.24 13.09
CA SER A 176 -30.33 12.70 13.99
C SER A 176 -29.16 13.36 13.26
N ILE A 177 -28.94 13.04 11.97
CA ILE A 177 -27.83 13.58 11.18
C ILE A 177 -28.39 14.61 10.18
N PRO A 178 -28.12 15.91 10.36
CA PRO A 178 -28.49 16.91 9.38
C PRO A 178 -27.80 16.64 8.04
N ARG A 179 -28.51 16.83 6.93
CA ARG A 179 -27.97 16.63 5.56
C ARG A 179 -26.65 17.37 5.33
N ARG A 180 -26.50 18.58 5.87
CA ARG A 180 -25.27 19.37 5.76
C ARG A 180 -24.06 18.67 6.39
N VAL A 181 -24.24 18.00 7.52
CA VAL A 181 -23.16 17.25 8.20
C VAL A 181 -22.74 16.06 7.33
N PHE A 182 -23.72 15.31 6.80
CA PHE A 182 -23.45 14.22 5.86
C PHE A 182 -22.67 14.69 4.63
N LEU A 183 -23.08 15.79 3.99
CA LEU A 183 -22.38 16.34 2.83
C LEU A 183 -20.95 16.79 3.15
N ASN A 184 -20.71 17.35 4.34
CA ASN A 184 -19.35 17.70 4.77
C ASN A 184 -18.47 16.47 4.95
N VAL A 185 -19.00 15.36 5.47
CA VAL A 185 -18.28 14.08 5.61
C VAL A 185 -17.94 13.47 4.24
N LEU A 186 -18.73 13.75 3.20
CA LEU A 186 -18.39 13.30 1.85
C LEU A 186 -17.30 14.15 1.18
N ARG A 187 -17.16 15.42 1.58
CA ARG A 187 -16.17 16.36 1.01
C ARG A 187 -14.78 16.26 1.65
N GLY A 188 -14.64 15.58 2.78
CA GLY A 188 -13.36 15.36 3.49
C GLY A 188 -12.95 13.89 3.52
#